data_AF-A0AAW0FN42-F1
#
_entry.id   AF-A0AAW0FN42-F1
#
_cell.length_a   1.000
_cell.length_b   1.000
_cell.length_c   1.000
_cell.angle_alpha   90.00
_cell.angle_beta   90.00
_cell.angle_gamma   90.00
#
_symmetry.space_group_name_H-M   'P 1'
#
loop_
_entity.id
_entity.type
_entity.pdbx_description
1 polymer ?
#
loop_
_entity_poly.entity_id
_entity_poly.type
_entity_poly.pdbx_seq_one_letter_code
_entity_poly.pdbx_strand_id
1 'polypeptide(L)'
;MTSGNETKDLDQKFEVISINDSNEEDNSLEPVVPHERQIVDDVIAIWKTDPETEELSAGKLHGIVKKRHPNWSVSEKRVKTLLKKFGLLNTDQQITYANDITSEETPDIDLPANLRIIMSAKRGKGLYAKKPIKKGELLWEEPQLFFVPPLENAELIKLGKACSYCAQSNKVAGASVLRGLDCNVCPEIWCSQKCKKIDNQLHGLLKHNVYNPHASRKNKAINSEAYLDLQNYCIKEQWNALFALAIIYANIVTDKTGVKGKQFRAMARVSQAVRYKALNSSAGAFDSLQGGALFVQEQQESLWQEGYKKFLAVFPQAYEEELTPWLYMLLET
;
A
#
# COMPACT_ATOMS: atom_id res chain seq x y z
N MET A 1 32.95 52.76 49.93
CA MET A 1 32.74 51.30 50.09
C MET A 1 32.44 50.77 48.70
N THR A 2 33.44 50.53 47.83
CA THR A 2 34.10 49.21 47.61
C THR A 2 33.05 48.08 47.61
N SER A 3 32.74 47.44 46.49
CA SER A 3 33.71 46.68 45.69
C SER A 3 33.26 46.57 44.22
N GLY A 4 34.19 46.86 43.31
CA GLY A 4 34.16 46.30 41.97
C GLY A 4 35.01 45.03 41.92
N ASN A 5 35.05 44.48 40.70
CA ASN A 5 36.07 43.58 40.19
C ASN A 5 35.85 42.08 40.44
N GLU A 6 35.10 41.45 39.53
CA GLU A 6 35.38 40.08 39.09
C GLU A 6 34.68 39.89 37.73
N THR A 7 35.39 39.31 36.77
CA THR A 7 35.08 39.15 35.32
C THR A 7 35.67 40.20 34.36
N LYS A 8 36.90 40.66 34.63
CA LYS A 8 37.86 40.96 33.54
C LYS A 8 38.80 39.76 33.42
N ASP A 9 38.52 38.79 32.56
CA ASP A 9 39.57 37.97 31.92
C ASP A 9 39.12 36.90 30.90
N LEU A 10 38.15 37.16 30.02
CA LEU A 10 37.82 36.20 28.94
C LEU A 10 37.68 36.78 27.52
N ASP A 11 37.91 38.08 27.32
CA ASP A 11 37.69 38.74 26.02
C ASP A 11 38.89 38.76 25.06
N GLN A 12 39.92 37.93 25.30
CA GLN A 12 41.03 37.77 24.35
C GLN A 12 41.08 36.35 23.79
N LYS A 13 40.19 36.06 22.83
CA LYS A 13 40.40 35.18 21.65
C LYS A 13 39.08 34.86 20.93
N PHE A 14 38.44 35.86 20.35
CA PHE A 14 37.53 35.61 19.23
C PHE A 14 37.82 36.64 18.15
N GLU A 15 38.45 36.18 17.08
CA GLU A 15 38.54 36.91 15.83
C GLU A 15 37.15 36.79 15.17
N VAL A 16 36.33 37.82 15.33
CA VAL A 16 35.06 37.92 14.63
C VAL A 16 35.38 38.21 13.16
N ILE A 17 35.48 37.14 12.37
CA ILE A 17 35.45 37.25 10.91
C ILE A 17 34.07 37.80 10.57
N SER A 18 34.01 39.09 10.22
CA SER A 18 32.82 39.69 9.63
C SER A 18 32.59 39.06 8.26
N ILE A 19 31.85 37.97 8.21
CA ILE A 19 31.28 37.47 6.97
C ILE A 19 30.34 38.56 6.48
N ASN A 20 30.70 39.12 5.35
CA ASN A 20 30.10 40.29 4.73
C ASN A 20 28.73 39.93 4.14
N ASP A 21 27.75 39.58 4.99
CA ASP A 21 26.34 39.46 4.59
C ASP A 21 25.67 40.84 4.58
N SER A 22 26.34 41.80 3.96
CA SER A 22 25.80 43.13 3.69
C SER A 22 25.08 43.07 2.35
N ASN A 23 23.78 42.76 2.39
CA ASN A 23 22.74 43.08 1.40
C ASN A 23 23.22 43.52 0.01
N GLU A 24 23.33 42.57 -0.92
CA GLU A 24 22.95 42.87 -2.30
C GLU A 24 21.46 42.53 -2.43
N GLU A 25 20.62 43.54 -2.20
CA GLU A 25 19.31 43.56 -2.85
C GLU A 25 19.59 43.55 -4.35
N ASP A 26 19.56 42.35 -4.91
CA ASP A 26 19.70 42.08 -6.33
C ASP A 26 18.49 42.70 -7.05
N ASN A 27 18.56 44.02 -7.26
CA ASN A 27 17.73 44.79 -8.18
C ASN A 27 18.14 44.48 -9.63
N SER A 28 18.36 43.21 -9.94
CA SER A 28 18.45 42.74 -11.32
C SER A 28 17.05 42.88 -11.94
N LEU A 29 16.89 43.94 -12.72
CA LEU A 29 15.77 44.16 -13.65
C LEU A 29 15.74 43.11 -14.78
N GLU A 30 16.61 42.10 -14.74
CA GLU A 30 16.65 41.04 -15.74
C GLU A 30 15.47 40.08 -15.56
N PRO A 31 14.77 39.73 -16.65
CA PRO A 31 13.65 38.79 -16.58
C PRO A 31 14.10 37.40 -16.14
N VAL A 32 13.72 36.98 -14.94
CA VAL A 32 13.99 35.63 -14.42
C VAL A 32 12.84 34.70 -14.79
N VAL A 33 13.14 33.52 -15.31
CA VAL A 33 12.15 32.45 -15.52
C VAL A 33 12.13 31.58 -14.26
N PRO A 34 11.15 31.73 -13.34
CA PRO A 34 11.15 30.97 -12.09
C PRO A 34 10.87 29.49 -12.36
N HIS A 35 11.38 28.65 -11.45
CA HIS A 35 11.11 27.21 -11.42
C HIS A 35 9.64 26.94 -11.07
N GLU A 36 9.09 25.81 -11.51
CA GLU A 36 7.67 25.45 -11.29
C GLU A 36 7.27 25.50 -9.80
N ARG A 37 8.15 25.01 -8.92
CA ARG A 37 7.94 25.03 -7.46
C ARG A 37 7.85 26.45 -6.89
N GLN A 38 8.71 27.36 -7.32
CA GLN A 38 8.72 28.74 -6.83
C GLN A 38 7.40 29.46 -7.11
N ILE A 39 6.81 29.20 -8.28
CA ILE A 39 5.50 29.76 -8.65
C ILE A 39 4.39 29.18 -7.76
N VAL A 40 4.42 27.87 -7.49
CA VAL A 40 3.42 27.18 -6.68
C VAL A 40 3.53 27.58 -5.19
N ASP A 41 4.75 27.61 -4.66
CA ASP A 41 5.03 28.00 -3.28
C ASP A 41 4.62 29.46 -3.03
N ASP A 42 4.83 30.36 -4.00
CA ASP A 42 4.38 31.76 -3.88
C ASP A 42 2.85 31.87 -3.86
N VAL A 43 2.13 31.10 -4.70
CA VAL A 43 0.65 31.06 -4.66
C VAL A 43 0.14 30.50 -3.34
N ILE A 44 0.78 29.47 -2.80
CA ILE A 44 0.44 28.93 -1.48
C ILE A 44 0.74 29.95 -0.38
N ALA A 45 1.84 30.70 -0.50
CA ALA A 45 2.16 31.79 0.42
C ALA A 45 1.11 32.90 0.35
N ILE A 46 0.59 33.23 -0.84
CA ILE A 46 -0.54 34.15 -1.02
C ILE A 46 -1.76 33.65 -0.23
N TRP A 47 -2.16 32.39 -0.38
CA TRP A 47 -3.30 31.81 0.33
C TRP A 47 -3.12 31.70 1.85
N LYS A 48 -1.90 31.42 2.31
CA LYS A 48 -1.57 31.43 3.75
C LYS A 48 -1.68 32.83 4.34
N THR A 49 -1.31 33.86 3.58
CA THR A 49 -1.40 35.26 4.03
C THR A 49 -2.81 35.83 3.92
N ASP A 50 -3.60 35.38 2.95
CA ASP A 50 -4.95 35.86 2.68
C ASP A 50 -5.84 34.71 2.15
N PRO A 51 -6.57 34.00 3.03
CA PRO A 51 -7.39 32.86 2.63
C PRO A 51 -8.50 33.19 1.62
N GLU A 52 -8.98 34.44 1.56
CA GLU A 52 -10.01 34.85 0.59
C GLU A 52 -9.48 34.82 -0.86
N THR A 53 -8.16 34.78 -1.02
CA THR A 53 -7.53 34.70 -2.35
C THR A 53 -7.59 33.29 -2.98
N GLU A 54 -8.05 32.27 -2.24
CA GLU A 54 -8.22 30.90 -2.74
C GLU A 54 -9.34 30.79 -3.78
N GLU A 55 -10.37 31.63 -3.68
CA GLU A 55 -11.49 31.68 -4.62
C GLU A 55 -11.19 32.50 -5.90
N LEU A 56 -10.02 33.15 -5.98
CA LEU A 56 -9.69 34.01 -7.10
C LEU A 56 -9.39 33.23 -8.38
N SER A 57 -9.76 33.83 -9.52
CA SER A 57 -9.41 33.27 -10.83
C SER A 57 -7.90 33.30 -11.05
N ALA A 58 -7.40 32.35 -11.87
CA ALA A 58 -5.97 32.24 -12.18
C ALA A 58 -5.34 33.54 -12.71
N GLY A 59 -6.10 34.38 -13.43
CA GLY A 59 -5.65 35.71 -13.88
C GLY A 59 -5.46 36.71 -12.74
N LYS A 60 -6.32 36.69 -11.72
CA LYS A 60 -6.15 37.54 -10.52
C LYS A 60 -4.98 37.07 -9.67
N LEU A 61 -4.83 35.76 -9.49
CA LEU A 61 -3.66 35.17 -8.79
C LEU A 61 -2.36 35.50 -9.50
N HIS A 62 -2.31 35.36 -10.83
CA HIS A 62 -1.16 35.78 -11.63
C HIS A 62 -0.82 37.26 -11.44
N GLY A 63 -1.83 38.13 -11.39
CA GLY A 63 -1.64 39.55 -11.09
C GLY A 63 -1.01 39.81 -9.72
N ILE A 64 -1.33 39.02 -8.70
CA ILE A 64 -0.73 39.12 -7.35
C ILE A 64 0.72 38.61 -7.37
N VAL A 65 0.98 37.48 -8.02
CA VAL A 65 2.35 36.93 -8.19
C VAL A 65 3.24 37.94 -8.93
N LYS A 66 2.74 38.57 -10.00
CA LYS A 66 3.45 39.63 -10.75
C LYS A 66 3.72 40.88 -9.93
N LYS A 67 2.86 41.20 -8.95
CA LYS A 67 3.08 42.33 -8.03
C LYS A 67 4.14 42.00 -6.98
N ARG A 68 4.17 40.77 -6.46
CA ARG A 68 5.20 40.31 -5.50
C ARG A 68 6.56 40.11 -6.16
N HIS A 69 6.57 39.62 -7.41
CA HIS A 69 7.79 39.33 -8.17
C HIS A 69 7.76 39.99 -9.56
N PRO A 70 8.06 41.31 -9.67
CA PRO A 70 7.97 42.04 -10.94
C PRO A 70 8.90 41.52 -12.04
N ASN A 71 10.08 41.02 -11.66
CA ASN A 71 11.11 40.48 -12.55
C ASN A 71 10.80 39.05 -13.07
N TRP A 72 9.76 38.39 -12.56
CA TRP A 72 9.41 37.04 -13.01
C TRP A 72 8.72 37.04 -14.38
N SER A 73 9.28 36.26 -15.31
CA SER A 73 8.68 35.95 -16.61
C SER A 73 7.75 34.74 -16.49
N VAL A 74 6.52 35.02 -16.04
CA VAL A 74 5.45 34.03 -15.87
C VAL A 74 4.19 34.53 -16.56
N SER A 75 3.55 33.67 -17.34
CA SER A 75 2.26 33.94 -17.97
C SER A 75 1.11 33.39 -17.13
N GLU A 76 -0.08 33.98 -17.24
CA GLU A 76 -1.30 33.45 -16.61
C GLU A 76 -1.55 31.99 -17.00
N LYS A 77 -1.34 31.65 -18.28
CA LYS A 77 -1.49 30.27 -18.77
C LYS A 77 -0.55 29.31 -18.05
N ARG A 78 0.69 29.72 -17.76
CA ARG A 78 1.66 28.93 -16.99
C ARG A 78 1.19 28.74 -15.55
N VAL A 79 0.76 29.80 -14.86
CA VAL A 79 0.18 29.71 -13.51
C VAL A 79 -1.01 28.75 -13.49
N LYS A 80 -1.99 28.95 -14.39
CA LYS A 80 -3.18 28.10 -14.48
C LYS A 80 -2.84 26.63 -14.77
N THR A 81 -1.86 26.38 -15.63
CA THR A 81 -1.42 25.00 -15.95
C THR A 81 -0.76 24.35 -14.75
N LEU A 82 0.09 25.09 -14.03
CA LEU A 82 0.74 24.59 -12.82
C LEU A 82 -0.28 24.34 -11.71
N LEU A 83 -1.18 25.29 -11.42
CA LEU A 83 -2.21 25.08 -10.40
C LEU A 83 -3.13 23.89 -10.72
N LYS A 84 -3.48 23.65 -12.00
CA LYS A 84 -4.18 22.42 -12.41
C LYS A 84 -3.32 21.17 -12.24
N LYS A 85 -2.05 21.22 -12.67
CA LYS A 85 -1.09 20.11 -12.56
C LYS A 85 -0.88 19.67 -11.11
N PHE A 86 -0.91 20.62 -10.18
CA PHE A 86 -0.73 20.39 -8.75
C PHE A 86 -2.05 20.24 -7.96
N GLY A 87 -3.21 20.17 -8.62
CA GLY A 87 -4.50 19.94 -7.95
C GLY A 87 -4.98 21.11 -7.07
N LEU A 88 -4.42 22.30 -7.27
CA LEU A 88 -4.69 23.52 -6.52
C LEU A 88 -5.88 24.31 -7.09
N LEU A 89 -6.49 23.83 -8.18
CA LEU A 89 -7.73 24.35 -8.71
C LEU A 89 -8.79 23.26 -8.64
N ASN A 90 -9.95 23.59 -8.07
CA ASN A 90 -11.15 22.76 -8.15
C ASN A 90 -11.51 22.59 -9.63
N THR A 91 -11.11 21.46 -10.19
CA THR A 91 -11.51 21.06 -11.53
C THR A 91 -12.65 20.10 -11.31
N ASP A 92 -13.86 20.54 -11.67
CA ASP A 92 -15.09 19.80 -11.44
C ASP A 92 -15.00 18.36 -11.98
N GLN A 93 -15.09 17.42 -11.03
CA GLN A 93 -15.45 16.00 -11.08
C GLN A 93 -14.42 15.15 -10.32
N GLN A 94 -14.77 14.78 -9.09
CA GLN A 94 -14.12 13.66 -8.41
C GLN A 94 -14.24 12.43 -9.31
N ILE A 95 -13.11 11.93 -9.80
CA ILE A 95 -13.08 10.72 -10.62
C ILE A 95 -13.36 9.56 -9.67
N THR A 96 -14.50 8.91 -9.85
CA THR A 96 -14.80 7.64 -9.18
C THR A 96 -14.46 6.49 -10.10
N TYR A 97 -13.99 5.38 -9.54
CA TYR A 97 -13.63 4.18 -10.31
C TYR A 97 -14.73 3.11 -10.31
N ALA A 98 -15.94 3.44 -9.86
CA ALA A 98 -17.03 2.47 -9.71
C ALA A 98 -17.37 1.76 -11.04
N ASN A 99 -17.24 2.48 -12.16
CA ASN A 99 -17.50 1.94 -13.50
C ASN A 99 -16.37 1.03 -14.02
N ASP A 100 -15.17 1.13 -13.44
CA ASP A 100 -14.00 0.32 -13.82
C ASP A 100 -13.90 -0.98 -13.02
N ILE A 101 -14.78 -1.19 -12.04
CA ILE A 101 -14.85 -2.42 -11.26
C ILE A 101 -15.41 -3.53 -12.15
N THR A 102 -14.63 -4.59 -12.35
CA THR A 102 -15.06 -5.79 -13.07
C THR A 102 -15.24 -6.95 -12.10
N SER A 103 -16.24 -7.81 -12.35
CA SER A 103 -16.47 -9.05 -11.60
C SER A 103 -17.13 -10.07 -12.53
N GLU A 104 -16.76 -11.33 -12.38
CA GLU A 104 -17.27 -12.46 -13.19
C GLU A 104 -18.16 -13.35 -12.32
N GLU A 105 -18.95 -14.25 -12.91
CA GLU A 105 -19.73 -15.22 -12.13
C GLU A 105 -18.79 -16.10 -11.29
N THR A 106 -19.13 -16.32 -10.01
CA THR A 106 -18.28 -17.13 -9.12
C THR A 106 -18.46 -18.60 -9.47
N PRO A 107 -17.42 -19.29 -10.00
CA PRO A 107 -17.54 -20.68 -10.40
C PRO A 107 -17.63 -21.60 -9.19
N ASP A 108 -18.31 -22.73 -9.36
CA ASP A 108 -18.37 -23.83 -8.38
C ASP A 108 -18.89 -23.38 -6.99
N ILE A 109 -19.69 -22.31 -6.94
CA ILE A 109 -20.35 -21.88 -5.70
C ILE A 109 -21.57 -22.74 -5.42
N ASP A 110 -21.59 -23.39 -4.26
CA ASP A 110 -22.73 -24.18 -3.81
C ASP A 110 -23.73 -23.27 -3.08
N LEU A 111 -24.76 -22.84 -3.81
CA LEU A 111 -25.82 -21.98 -3.28
C LEU A 111 -27.06 -22.80 -2.94
N PRO A 112 -27.71 -22.53 -1.80
CA PRO A 112 -28.95 -23.18 -1.44
C PRO A 112 -30.07 -22.79 -2.41
N ALA A 113 -31.06 -23.67 -2.55
CA ALA A 113 -32.11 -23.54 -3.57
C ALA A 113 -32.91 -22.22 -3.50
N ASN A 114 -33.03 -21.63 -2.31
CA ASN A 114 -33.72 -20.37 -2.03
C ASN A 114 -32.93 -19.12 -2.42
N LEU A 115 -31.66 -19.24 -2.83
CA LEU A 115 -30.81 -18.12 -3.23
C LEU A 115 -30.37 -18.23 -4.69
N ARG A 116 -30.02 -17.09 -5.29
CA ARG A 116 -29.38 -16.99 -6.61
C ARG A 116 -28.48 -15.77 -6.68
N ILE A 117 -27.44 -15.87 -7.49
CA ILE A 117 -26.64 -14.71 -7.91
C ILE A 117 -27.30 -14.07 -9.13
N ILE A 118 -27.34 -12.74 -9.16
CA ILE A 118 -27.76 -11.96 -10.33
C ILE A 118 -26.69 -10.90 -10.60
N MET A 119 -26.27 -10.81 -11.86
CA MET A 119 -25.41 -9.75 -12.36
C MET A 119 -26.28 -8.60 -12.86
N SER A 120 -26.18 -7.43 -12.20
CA SER A 120 -26.89 -6.22 -12.61
C SER A 120 -25.91 -5.21 -13.21
N ALA A 121 -26.34 -4.51 -14.25
CA ALA A 121 -25.50 -3.50 -14.91
C ALA A 121 -25.12 -2.33 -13.98
N LYS A 122 -25.95 -2.01 -12.97
CA LYS A 122 -25.74 -0.84 -12.09
C LYS A 122 -25.07 -1.16 -10.74
N ARG A 123 -25.25 -2.37 -10.22
CA ARG A 123 -24.77 -2.76 -8.88
C ARG A 123 -23.80 -3.93 -8.92
N GLY A 124 -23.46 -4.43 -10.10
CA GLY A 124 -22.63 -5.63 -10.26
C GLY A 124 -23.32 -6.87 -9.72
N LYS A 125 -22.53 -7.75 -9.11
CA LYS A 125 -22.94 -9.04 -8.55
C LYS A 125 -23.74 -8.85 -7.27
N GLY A 126 -24.92 -9.45 -7.19
CA GLY A 126 -25.75 -9.46 -5.98
C GLY A 126 -26.34 -10.83 -5.68
N LEU A 127 -26.56 -11.11 -4.40
CA LEU A 127 -27.25 -12.31 -3.92
C LEU A 127 -28.73 -11.98 -3.68
N TYR A 128 -29.63 -12.75 -4.28
CA TYR A 128 -31.06 -12.51 -4.26
C TYR A 128 -31.82 -13.74 -3.75
N ALA A 129 -32.84 -13.49 -2.94
CA ALA A 129 -33.78 -14.51 -2.52
C ALA A 129 -34.73 -14.90 -3.67
N LYS A 130 -35.00 -16.19 -3.82
CA LYS A 130 -36.05 -16.74 -4.69
C LYS A 130 -37.39 -16.88 -3.96
N LYS A 131 -37.38 -16.88 -2.63
CA LYS A 131 -38.55 -17.04 -1.76
C LYS A 131 -38.47 -16.10 -0.55
N PRO A 132 -39.60 -15.75 0.10
CA PRO A 132 -39.58 -15.00 1.35
C PRO A 132 -38.74 -15.71 2.42
N ILE A 133 -37.92 -14.94 3.13
CA ILE A 133 -37.01 -15.41 4.20
C ILE A 133 -37.54 -14.86 5.52
N LYS A 134 -37.58 -15.69 6.56
CA LYS A 134 -38.01 -15.25 7.90
C LYS A 134 -36.86 -14.56 8.64
N LYS A 135 -37.20 -13.62 9.53
CA LYS A 135 -36.21 -12.99 10.42
C LYS A 135 -35.52 -14.06 11.27
N GLY A 136 -34.19 -14.06 11.27
CA GLY A 136 -33.36 -15.01 12.01
C GLY A 136 -33.10 -16.34 11.31
N GLU A 137 -33.55 -16.52 10.06
CA GLU A 137 -33.26 -17.70 9.26
C GLU A 137 -31.81 -17.70 8.76
N LEU A 138 -31.09 -18.79 9.01
CA LEU A 138 -29.76 -19.01 8.42
C LEU A 138 -29.92 -19.25 6.91
N LEU A 139 -29.32 -18.38 6.11
CA LEU A 139 -29.41 -18.48 4.65
C LEU A 139 -28.47 -19.54 4.10
N TRP A 140 -27.22 -19.50 4.54
CA TRP A 140 -26.11 -20.26 3.98
C TRP A 140 -24.87 -20.06 4.85
N GLU A 141 -23.98 -21.06 4.85
CA GLU A 141 -22.65 -20.99 5.43
C GLU A 141 -21.63 -21.39 4.36
N GLU A 142 -20.53 -20.65 4.25
CA GLU A 142 -19.38 -21.03 3.43
C GLU A 142 -18.11 -21.12 4.26
N PRO A 143 -17.19 -22.04 3.91
CA PRO A 143 -15.83 -21.96 4.39
C PRO A 143 -15.11 -20.79 3.71
N GLN A 144 -14.22 -20.13 4.46
CA GLN A 144 -13.34 -19.12 3.90
C GLN A 144 -12.52 -19.67 2.73
N LEU A 145 -12.47 -18.93 1.62
CA LEU A 145 -11.71 -19.35 0.43
C LEU A 145 -10.20 -19.38 0.70
N PHE A 146 -9.71 -18.32 1.35
CA PHE A 146 -8.33 -18.19 1.81
C PHE A 146 -8.33 -17.72 3.25
N PHE A 147 -7.33 -18.16 4.01
CA PHE A 147 -7.00 -17.60 5.31
C PHE A 147 -5.62 -17.01 5.25
N VAL A 148 -5.51 -15.74 5.64
CA VAL A 148 -4.22 -15.06 5.79
C VAL A 148 -4.09 -14.68 7.26
N PRO A 149 -3.11 -15.22 8.00
CA PRO A 149 -2.86 -14.77 9.36
C PRO A 149 -2.45 -13.29 9.35
N PRO A 150 -2.79 -12.48 10.37
CA PRO A 150 -2.33 -11.10 10.46
C PRO A 150 -0.80 -11.03 10.48
N LEU A 151 -0.21 -10.13 9.69
CA LEU A 151 1.24 -9.96 9.58
C LEU A 151 1.90 -9.59 10.91
N GLU A 152 1.21 -8.78 11.73
CA GLU A 152 1.65 -8.38 13.07
C GLU A 152 1.97 -9.59 13.98
N ASN A 153 1.30 -10.71 13.75
CA ASN A 153 1.50 -11.94 14.51
C ASN A 153 2.55 -12.88 13.88
N ALA A 154 3.13 -12.52 12.73
CA ALA A 154 4.06 -13.40 12.00
C ALA A 154 5.32 -13.73 12.82
N GLU A 155 5.84 -12.80 13.62
CA GLU A 155 6.95 -13.07 14.53
C GLU A 155 6.55 -13.99 15.68
N LEU A 156 5.36 -13.78 16.26
CA LEU A 156 4.83 -14.66 17.30
C LEU A 156 4.61 -16.08 16.79
N ILE A 157 4.17 -16.23 15.54
CA ILE A 157 4.05 -17.52 14.86
C ILE A 157 5.43 -18.19 14.74
N LYS A 158 6.44 -17.47 14.22
CA LYS A 158 7.82 -17.98 14.07
C LYS A 158 8.43 -18.46 15.39
N LEU A 159 8.11 -17.77 16.48
CA LEU A 159 8.58 -18.11 17.83
C LEU A 159 7.75 -19.21 18.50
N GLY A 160 6.73 -19.77 17.83
CA GLY A 160 5.83 -20.77 18.40
C GLY A 160 4.90 -20.21 19.49
N LYS A 161 4.78 -18.89 19.63
CA LYS A 161 3.91 -18.22 20.62
C LYS A 161 2.47 -18.03 20.11
N ALA A 162 2.26 -18.11 18.81
CA ALA A 162 0.95 -18.07 18.17
C ALA A 162 0.77 -19.25 17.22
N CYS A 163 -0.49 -19.60 16.95
CA CYS A 163 -0.83 -20.68 16.01
C CYS A 163 -0.38 -20.35 14.58
N SER A 164 0.35 -21.27 13.92
CA SER A 164 0.79 -21.12 12.52
C SER A 164 -0.34 -20.82 11.55
N TYR A 165 -1.51 -21.44 11.77
CA TYR A 165 -2.68 -21.23 10.93
C TYR A 165 -3.46 -19.98 11.32
N CYS A 166 -4.09 -19.96 12.51
CA CYS A 166 -5.06 -18.92 12.87
C CYS A 166 -4.46 -17.68 13.55
N ALA A 167 -3.13 -17.64 13.76
CA ALA A 167 -2.40 -16.57 14.43
C ALA A 167 -2.85 -16.24 15.86
N GLN A 168 -3.78 -16.99 16.45
CA GLN A 168 -4.20 -16.78 17.82
C GLN A 168 -3.05 -17.14 18.77
N SER A 169 -2.83 -16.28 19.76
CA SER A 169 -1.86 -16.53 20.82
C SER A 169 -2.18 -17.85 21.53
N ASN A 170 -1.18 -18.70 21.66
CA ASN A 170 -1.34 -19.97 22.33
C ASN A 170 -1.37 -19.71 23.84
N LYS A 171 -2.57 -19.78 24.43
CA LYS A 171 -2.75 -19.73 25.90
C LYS A 171 -2.09 -20.90 26.64
N VAL A 172 -1.52 -21.86 25.91
CA VAL A 172 -0.77 -23.01 26.43
C VAL A 172 0.66 -22.59 26.80
N ALA A 173 0.81 -21.45 27.47
CA ALA A 173 2.07 -21.09 28.11
C ALA A 173 2.18 -21.93 29.39
N GLY A 174 3.00 -22.99 29.36
CA GLY A 174 3.42 -23.72 30.55
C GLY A 174 3.13 -25.22 30.59
N ALA A 175 2.35 -25.78 29.66
CA ALA A 175 2.16 -27.22 29.58
C ALA A 175 3.01 -27.81 28.45
N SER A 176 4.26 -28.14 28.78
CA SER A 176 5.12 -29.03 27.99
C SER A 176 4.44 -30.40 27.88
N VAL A 177 3.55 -30.58 26.91
CA VAL A 177 3.13 -31.91 26.45
C VAL A 177 2.90 -31.84 24.94
N LEU A 178 3.80 -32.51 24.22
CA LEU A 178 3.82 -32.82 22.79
C LEU A 178 2.49 -33.47 22.33
N ARG A 179 1.46 -32.66 22.06
CA ARG A 179 0.16 -33.14 21.55
C ARG A 179 0.14 -33.39 20.04
N GLY A 180 1.30 -33.62 19.41
CA GLY A 180 1.39 -33.74 17.96
C GLY A 180 0.91 -32.48 17.23
N LEU A 181 0.96 -31.33 17.91
CA LEU A 181 0.55 -30.01 17.42
C LEU A 181 1.75 -29.11 17.09
N ASP A 182 2.94 -29.64 17.23
CA ASP A 182 4.22 -29.06 16.87
C ASP A 182 4.61 -29.45 15.45
N CYS A 183 5.36 -28.59 14.78
CA CYS A 183 6.03 -28.93 13.54
C CYS A 183 7.29 -29.74 13.85
N ASN A 184 7.54 -30.78 13.06
CA ASN A 184 8.73 -31.64 13.25
C ASN A 184 10.02 -31.01 12.70
N VAL A 185 9.93 -29.87 12.01
CA VAL A 185 11.05 -29.24 11.29
C VAL A 185 11.37 -27.83 11.78
N CYS A 186 10.37 -27.08 12.27
CA CYS A 186 10.54 -25.72 12.74
C CYS A 186 9.84 -25.49 14.10
N PRO A 187 10.11 -24.36 14.79
CA PRO A 187 9.53 -24.07 16.11
C PRO A 187 8.03 -23.73 16.12
N GLU A 188 7.38 -23.65 14.95
CA GLU A 188 5.98 -23.25 14.87
C GLU A 188 5.04 -24.35 15.36
N ILE A 189 3.91 -23.92 15.92
CA ILE A 189 2.92 -24.81 16.53
C ILE A 189 1.50 -24.45 16.09
N TRP A 190 0.56 -25.39 16.24
CA TRP A 190 -0.85 -25.20 15.97
C TRP A 190 -1.67 -25.24 17.27
N CYS A 191 -2.72 -24.44 17.38
CA CYS A 191 -3.59 -24.44 18.56
C CYS A 191 -4.54 -25.66 18.62
N SER A 192 -4.73 -26.37 17.50
CA SER A 192 -5.63 -27.52 17.41
C SER A 192 -5.28 -28.45 16.24
N GLN A 193 -5.73 -29.70 16.31
CA GLN A 193 -5.53 -30.67 15.22
C GLN A 193 -6.24 -30.24 13.93
N LYS A 194 -7.34 -29.48 14.05
CA LYS A 194 -8.04 -28.88 12.89
C LYS A 194 -7.14 -27.87 12.17
N CYS A 195 -6.52 -26.95 12.92
CA CYS A 195 -5.58 -25.98 12.36
C CYS A 195 -4.39 -26.67 11.70
N LYS A 196 -3.80 -27.67 12.38
CA LYS A 196 -2.70 -28.46 11.81
C LYS A 196 -3.13 -29.16 10.53
N LYS A 197 -4.27 -29.84 10.51
CA LYS A 197 -4.74 -30.56 9.31
C LYS A 197 -4.95 -29.64 8.10
N ILE A 198 -5.45 -28.43 8.31
CA ILE A 198 -5.69 -27.46 7.24
C ILE A 198 -4.36 -26.88 6.71
N ASP A 199 -3.45 -26.52 7.61
CA ASP A 199 -2.24 -25.75 7.28
C ASP A 199 -1.02 -26.61 6.95
N ASN A 200 -0.91 -27.82 7.50
CA ASN A 200 0.32 -28.63 7.50
C ASN A 200 0.93 -28.83 6.11
N GLN A 201 0.12 -29.00 5.07
CA GLN A 201 0.62 -29.10 3.69
C GLN A 201 1.23 -27.78 3.21
N LEU A 202 0.49 -26.67 3.35
CA LEU A 202 0.93 -25.36 2.88
C LEU A 202 2.12 -24.84 3.69
N HIS A 203 2.06 -24.97 5.01
CA HIS A 203 3.16 -24.69 5.93
C HIS A 203 4.42 -25.49 5.54
N GLY A 204 4.27 -26.78 5.27
CA GLY A 204 5.36 -27.65 4.81
C GLY A 204 6.04 -27.13 3.54
N LEU A 205 5.23 -26.74 2.54
CA LEU A 205 5.70 -26.25 1.24
C LEU A 205 6.33 -24.85 1.30
N LEU A 206 5.80 -23.97 2.14
CA LEU A 206 6.28 -22.58 2.25
C LEU A 206 7.50 -22.46 3.15
N LYS A 207 7.61 -23.27 4.21
CA LYS A 207 8.61 -23.06 5.26
C LYS A 207 9.70 -24.11 5.33
N HIS A 208 9.55 -25.25 4.65
CA HIS A 208 10.61 -26.27 4.69
C HIS A 208 10.96 -26.84 3.32
N ASN A 209 12.26 -26.77 3.01
CA ASN A 209 12.82 -27.31 1.79
C ASN A 209 12.76 -28.85 1.75
N VAL A 210 12.71 -29.51 2.93
CA VAL A 210 12.67 -30.97 3.08
C VAL A 210 11.39 -31.59 2.51
N TYR A 211 10.27 -30.87 2.52
CA TYR A 211 9.01 -31.33 1.91
C TYR A 211 8.96 -31.10 0.39
N ASN A 212 10.08 -30.67 -0.20
CA ASN A 212 10.25 -30.58 -1.65
C ASN A 212 11.66 -31.04 -2.10
N PRO A 213 12.07 -32.30 -1.76
CA PRO A 213 13.46 -32.74 -1.88
C PRO A 213 13.86 -33.18 -3.29
N HIS A 214 12.90 -33.51 -4.17
CA HIS A 214 13.15 -34.08 -5.50
C HIS A 214 12.71 -33.20 -6.68
N ALA A 215 12.12 -32.03 -6.42
CA ALA A 215 11.87 -31.07 -7.49
C ALA A 215 13.17 -30.36 -7.87
N SER A 216 13.59 -30.51 -9.13
CA SER A 216 14.65 -29.70 -9.74
C SER A 216 14.45 -28.22 -9.39
N ARG A 217 15.53 -27.48 -9.09
CA ARG A 217 15.49 -26.01 -8.86
C ARG A 217 14.75 -25.24 -9.98
N LYS A 218 14.63 -25.83 -11.17
CA LYS A 218 13.92 -25.26 -12.33
C LYS A 218 12.41 -25.58 -12.40
N ASN A 219 11.92 -26.59 -11.70
CA ASN A 219 10.52 -27.05 -11.76
C ASN A 219 9.79 -26.99 -10.40
N LYS A 220 10.31 -26.21 -9.44
CA LYS A 220 9.64 -25.99 -8.15
C LYS A 220 8.52 -24.96 -8.33
N ALA A 221 7.29 -25.36 -8.04
CA ALA A 221 6.15 -24.44 -7.99
C ALA A 221 6.30 -23.40 -6.86
N ILE A 222 6.94 -23.78 -5.75
CA ILE A 222 7.20 -22.91 -4.59
C ILE A 222 8.65 -23.09 -4.11
N ASN A 223 9.35 -21.98 -3.93
CA ASN A 223 10.65 -21.90 -3.27
C ASN A 223 10.49 -21.43 -1.82
N SER A 224 10.61 -22.36 -0.88
CA SER A 224 10.45 -22.11 0.55
C SER A 224 11.48 -21.15 1.15
N GLU A 225 12.73 -21.17 0.66
CA GLU A 225 13.79 -20.27 1.16
C GLU A 225 13.47 -18.82 0.78
N ALA A 226 13.13 -18.60 -0.48
CA ALA A 226 12.69 -17.29 -0.95
C ALA A 226 11.40 -16.81 -0.24
N TYR A 227 10.51 -17.73 0.16
CA TYR A 227 9.31 -17.37 0.92
C TYR A 227 9.67 -16.84 2.31
N LEU A 228 10.60 -17.46 3.02
CA LEU A 228 11.05 -16.97 4.32
C LEU A 228 11.68 -15.57 4.21
N ASP A 229 12.44 -15.33 3.14
CA ASP A 229 13.00 -14.01 2.84
C ASP A 229 11.91 -12.97 2.52
N LEU A 230 10.92 -13.34 1.70
CA LEU A 230 9.75 -12.50 1.41
C LEU A 230 8.97 -12.19 2.70
N GLN A 231 8.75 -13.18 3.56
CA GLN A 231 8.05 -12.98 4.82
C GLN A 231 8.82 -12.03 5.75
N ASN A 232 10.14 -12.16 5.86
CA ASN A 232 10.98 -11.22 6.62
C ASN A 232 10.88 -9.81 6.05
N TYR A 233 10.89 -9.68 4.73
CA TYR A 233 10.72 -8.39 4.05
C TYR A 233 9.35 -7.77 4.34
N CYS A 234 8.26 -8.53 4.23
CA CYS A 234 6.93 -8.04 4.57
C CYS A 234 6.86 -7.56 6.02
N ILE A 235 7.45 -8.29 6.98
CA ILE A 235 7.49 -7.86 8.38
C ILE A 235 8.27 -6.55 8.52
N LYS A 236 9.44 -6.44 7.88
CA LYS A 236 10.28 -5.24 7.95
C LYS A 236 9.58 -4.00 7.38
N GLU A 237 8.95 -4.14 6.23
CA GLU A 237 8.26 -3.05 5.52
C GLU A 237 6.78 -2.91 5.92
N GLN A 238 6.30 -3.72 6.88
CA GLN A 238 4.89 -3.77 7.32
C GLN A 238 3.89 -3.98 6.16
N TRP A 239 4.29 -4.77 5.16
CA TRP A 239 3.55 -4.91 3.91
C TRP A 239 2.57 -6.09 3.93
N ASN A 240 1.37 -5.81 4.43
CA ASN A 240 0.29 -6.78 4.56
C ASN A 240 -0.17 -7.35 3.21
N ALA A 241 -0.33 -6.50 2.18
CA ALA A 241 -0.73 -6.91 0.83
C ALA A 241 0.13 -8.03 0.25
N LEU A 242 1.45 -7.82 0.24
CA LEU A 242 2.42 -8.75 -0.33
C LEU A 242 2.43 -10.07 0.44
N PHE A 243 2.32 -10.00 1.77
CA PHE A 243 2.20 -11.19 2.60
C PHE A 243 0.92 -11.99 2.30
N ALA A 244 -0.22 -11.30 2.21
CA ALA A 244 -1.50 -11.91 1.86
C ALA A 244 -1.47 -12.55 0.47
N LEU A 245 -0.92 -11.84 -0.52
CA LEU A 245 -0.83 -12.32 -1.89
C LEU A 245 0.04 -13.57 -2.00
N ALA A 246 1.18 -13.61 -1.32
CA ALA A 246 2.04 -14.79 -1.30
C ALA A 246 1.29 -16.02 -0.77
N ILE A 247 0.51 -15.87 0.31
CA ILE A 247 -0.27 -16.98 0.89
C ILE A 247 -1.44 -17.39 -0.01
N ILE A 248 -2.17 -16.42 -0.58
CA ILE A 248 -3.27 -16.67 -1.52
C ILE A 248 -2.76 -17.42 -2.75
N TYR A 249 -1.69 -16.92 -3.36
CA TYR A 249 -1.13 -17.55 -4.56
C TYR A 249 -0.56 -18.94 -4.26
N ALA A 250 0.10 -19.12 -3.12
CA ALA A 250 0.53 -20.45 -2.67
C ALA A 250 -0.64 -21.42 -2.52
N ASN A 251 -1.79 -20.97 -2.01
CA ASN A 251 -3.02 -21.77 -1.95
C ASN A 251 -3.57 -22.10 -3.33
N ILE A 252 -3.46 -21.19 -4.31
CA ILE A 252 -3.94 -21.40 -5.68
C ILE A 252 -3.07 -22.44 -6.39
N VAL A 253 -1.74 -22.30 -6.37
CA VAL A 253 -0.83 -23.23 -7.07
C VAL A 253 -0.81 -24.63 -6.46
N THR A 254 -1.18 -24.75 -5.17
CA THR A 254 -1.28 -26.05 -4.48
C THR A 254 -2.67 -26.68 -4.59
N ASP A 255 -3.66 -25.94 -5.07
CA ASP A 255 -5.02 -26.43 -5.25
C ASP A 255 -5.13 -27.28 -6.53
N LYS A 256 -5.15 -28.60 -6.35
CA LYS A 256 -5.30 -29.57 -7.44
C LYS A 256 -6.65 -29.50 -8.15
N THR A 257 -7.68 -28.93 -7.51
CA THR A 257 -9.00 -28.79 -8.13
C THR A 257 -9.06 -27.60 -9.09
N GLY A 258 -8.15 -26.63 -8.92
CA GLY A 258 -8.12 -25.38 -9.67
C GLY A 258 -9.29 -24.44 -9.35
N VAL A 259 -10.17 -24.79 -8.42
CA VAL A 259 -11.36 -24.01 -8.06
C VAL A 259 -10.96 -22.70 -7.38
N LYS A 260 -9.98 -22.74 -6.47
CA LYS A 260 -9.53 -21.54 -5.74
C LYS A 260 -9.06 -20.43 -6.68
N GLY A 261 -8.25 -20.78 -7.69
CA GLY A 261 -7.77 -19.81 -8.68
C GLY A 261 -8.90 -19.21 -9.51
N LYS A 262 -9.88 -20.04 -9.93
CA LYS A 262 -11.05 -19.56 -10.68
C LYS A 262 -11.94 -18.64 -9.83
N GLN A 263 -12.22 -19.03 -8.58
CA GLN A 263 -13.02 -18.22 -7.65
C GLN A 263 -12.34 -16.91 -7.28
N PHE A 264 -11.01 -16.92 -7.10
CA PHE A 264 -10.23 -15.71 -6.86
C PHE A 264 -10.31 -14.74 -8.05
N ARG A 265 -10.19 -15.24 -9.29
CA ARG A 265 -10.33 -14.41 -10.49
C ARG A 265 -11.73 -13.82 -10.68
N ALA A 266 -12.77 -14.50 -10.19
CA ALA A 266 -14.15 -14.03 -10.27
C ALA A 266 -14.51 -12.93 -9.24
N MET A 267 -13.63 -12.64 -8.30
CA MET A 267 -13.81 -11.55 -7.33
C MET A 267 -13.83 -10.19 -8.02
N ALA A 268 -14.43 -9.20 -7.34
CA ALA A 268 -14.45 -7.84 -7.84
C ALA A 268 -13.03 -7.26 -7.87
N ARG A 269 -12.64 -6.68 -9.00
CA ARG A 269 -11.30 -6.18 -9.25
C ARG A 269 -11.33 -4.81 -9.91
N VAL A 270 -10.33 -4.00 -9.62
CA VAL A 270 -10.05 -2.72 -10.26
C VAL A 270 -8.54 -2.53 -10.26
N SER A 271 -7.99 -1.95 -11.33
CA SER A 271 -6.55 -1.69 -11.36
C SER A 271 -6.18 -0.58 -10.40
N GLN A 272 -4.99 -0.68 -9.79
CA GLN A 272 -4.56 0.40 -8.92
C GLN A 272 -4.23 1.68 -9.70
N ALA A 273 -3.73 1.58 -10.93
CA ALA A 273 -3.58 2.76 -11.80
C ALA A 273 -4.89 3.59 -11.87
N VAL A 274 -6.04 2.91 -11.91
CA VAL A 274 -7.36 3.54 -11.84
C VAL A 274 -7.66 4.10 -10.44
N ARG A 275 -7.31 3.39 -9.36
CA ARG A 275 -7.46 3.88 -7.97
C ARG A 275 -6.61 5.12 -7.69
N TYR A 276 -5.36 5.16 -8.14
CA TYR A 276 -4.50 6.35 -8.02
C TYR A 276 -5.04 7.53 -8.81
N LYS A 277 -5.56 7.29 -10.01
CA LYS A 277 -6.22 8.34 -10.79
C LYS A 277 -7.41 8.94 -10.03
N ALA A 278 -8.17 8.12 -9.31
CA ALA A 278 -9.26 8.60 -8.46
C ALA A 278 -8.75 9.35 -7.23
N LEU A 279 -7.76 8.83 -6.50
CA LEU A 279 -7.16 9.47 -5.33
C LEU A 279 -6.59 10.87 -5.67
N ASN A 280 -5.82 10.95 -6.76
CA ASN A 280 -5.25 12.20 -7.27
C ASN A 280 -6.30 13.21 -7.75
N SER A 281 -7.54 12.76 -8.01
CA SER A 281 -8.65 13.63 -8.40
C SER A 281 -9.50 14.12 -7.21
N SER A 282 -9.46 13.40 -6.07
CA SER A 282 -10.25 13.70 -4.88
C SER A 282 -9.45 14.38 -3.77
N ALA A 283 -8.14 14.19 -3.74
CA ALA A 283 -7.25 14.85 -2.79
C ALA A 283 -7.03 16.30 -3.24
N GLY A 284 -7.73 17.25 -2.62
CA GLY A 284 -7.30 18.63 -2.62
C GLY A 284 -5.83 18.69 -2.21
N ALA A 285 -5.06 19.56 -2.86
CA ALA A 285 -3.60 19.63 -2.84
C ALA A 285 -2.90 19.83 -1.46
N PHE A 286 -3.59 19.67 -0.34
CA PHE A 286 -3.03 19.87 0.99
C PHE A 286 -2.06 18.75 1.43
N ASP A 287 -2.19 17.52 0.92
CA ASP A 287 -1.23 16.42 1.19
C ASP A 287 0.03 16.50 0.27
N SER A 288 0.03 17.41 -0.70
CA SER A 288 1.18 17.63 -1.60
C SER A 288 2.26 18.54 -0.98
N LEU A 289 1.92 19.25 0.11
CA LEU A 289 2.75 20.27 0.74
C LEU A 289 3.91 19.73 1.59
N GLN A 290 3.94 18.42 1.86
CA GLN A 290 5.09 17.71 2.45
C GLN A 290 5.90 16.94 1.39
N GLY A 291 5.91 17.40 0.13
CA GLY A 291 6.74 16.79 -0.92
C GLY A 291 6.36 15.35 -1.27
N GLY A 292 5.18 14.86 -0.85
CA GLY A 292 4.79 13.46 -0.92
C GLY A 292 4.43 13.00 -2.34
N ALA A 293 3.50 13.64 -3.04
CA ALA A 293 2.81 12.99 -4.17
C ALA A 293 3.70 12.48 -5.34
N LEU A 294 4.80 13.17 -5.68
CA LEU A 294 5.69 12.74 -6.77
C LEU A 294 6.75 11.73 -6.29
N PHE A 295 7.28 11.91 -5.08
CA PHE A 295 8.31 11.05 -4.51
C PHE A 295 7.73 9.78 -3.86
N VAL A 296 6.48 9.83 -3.42
CA VAL A 296 5.70 8.68 -2.96
C VAL A 296 5.46 7.73 -4.12
N GLN A 297 5.21 8.22 -5.34
CA GLN A 297 5.08 7.34 -6.50
C GLN A 297 6.39 6.61 -6.85
N GLU A 298 7.52 7.32 -6.92
CA GLU A 298 8.81 6.69 -7.22
C GLU A 298 9.28 5.73 -6.11
N GLN A 299 9.09 6.12 -4.83
CA GLN A 299 9.41 5.25 -3.70
C GLN A 299 8.50 4.01 -3.67
N GLN A 300 7.19 4.19 -3.91
CA GLN A 300 6.24 3.09 -3.99
C GLN A 300 6.56 2.15 -5.16
N GLU A 301 6.90 2.70 -6.33
CA GLU A 301 7.30 1.90 -7.47
C GLU A 301 8.57 1.08 -7.21
N SER A 302 9.56 1.66 -6.52
CA SER A 302 10.78 0.92 -6.14
C SER A 302 10.47 -0.22 -5.15
N LEU A 303 9.61 0.03 -4.17
CA LEU A 303 9.13 -0.95 -3.21
C LEU A 303 8.34 -2.07 -3.93
N TRP A 304 7.52 -1.74 -4.93
CA TRP A 304 6.80 -2.69 -5.79
C TRP A 304 7.71 -3.56 -6.62
N GLN A 305 8.70 -2.97 -7.28
CA GLN A 305 9.66 -3.74 -8.07
C GLN A 305 10.42 -4.73 -7.19
N GLU A 306 10.83 -4.32 -5.99
CA GLU A 306 11.48 -5.22 -5.05
C GLU A 306 10.52 -6.31 -4.54
N GLY A 307 9.32 -5.95 -4.10
CA GLY A 307 8.30 -6.90 -3.63
C GLY A 307 7.93 -7.92 -4.71
N TYR A 308 7.73 -7.48 -5.95
CA TYR A 308 7.46 -8.33 -7.11
C TYR A 308 8.63 -9.28 -7.41
N LYS A 309 9.87 -8.78 -7.37
CA LYS A 309 11.06 -9.61 -7.56
C LYS A 309 11.15 -10.71 -6.49
N LYS A 310 10.88 -10.38 -5.22
CA LYS A 310 10.83 -11.37 -4.14
C LYS A 310 9.69 -12.36 -4.36
N PHE A 311 8.51 -11.91 -4.79
CA PHE A 311 7.38 -12.78 -5.09
C PHE A 311 7.72 -13.79 -6.19
N LEU A 312 8.31 -13.35 -7.30
CA LEU A 312 8.75 -14.25 -8.38
C LEU A 312 9.85 -15.22 -7.94
N ALA A 313 10.70 -14.82 -7.00
CA ALA A 313 11.69 -15.73 -6.41
C ALA A 313 11.02 -16.87 -5.61
N VAL A 314 9.85 -16.61 -5.00
CA VAL A 314 9.01 -17.64 -4.36
C VAL A 314 8.31 -18.52 -5.39
N PHE A 315 7.76 -17.90 -6.44
CA PHE A 315 6.95 -18.57 -7.46
C PHE A 315 7.52 -18.38 -8.88
N PRO A 316 8.56 -19.15 -9.28
CA PRO A 316 9.21 -18.95 -10.57
C PRO A 316 8.28 -19.14 -11.78
N GLN A 317 7.27 -20.01 -11.65
CA GLN A 317 6.29 -20.29 -12.71
C GLN A 317 5.27 -19.16 -12.90
N ALA A 318 5.14 -18.24 -11.95
CA ALA A 318 4.21 -17.11 -12.05
C ALA A 318 4.58 -16.14 -13.20
N TYR A 319 5.83 -16.18 -13.66
CA TYR A 319 6.29 -15.39 -14.82
C TYR A 319 5.62 -15.83 -16.13
N GLU A 320 5.31 -17.12 -16.29
CA GLU A 320 4.73 -17.69 -17.52
C GLU A 320 3.21 -17.51 -17.60
N GLU A 321 2.54 -17.30 -16.46
CA GLU A 321 1.07 -17.20 -16.37
C GLU A 321 0.51 -15.79 -16.65
N GLU A 322 1.30 -14.86 -17.21
CA GLU A 322 0.92 -13.44 -17.40
C GLU A 322 0.31 -12.81 -16.14
N LEU A 323 0.85 -13.14 -14.95
CA LEU A 323 0.39 -12.60 -13.67
C LEU A 323 0.85 -11.16 -13.41
N THR A 324 1.59 -10.56 -14.35
CA THR A 324 2.13 -9.20 -14.24
C THR A 324 1.02 -8.18 -13.92
N PRO A 325 -0.12 -8.14 -14.65
CA PRO A 325 -1.23 -7.26 -14.30
C PRO A 325 -1.85 -7.57 -12.93
N TRP A 326 -1.76 -8.82 -12.45
CA TRP A 326 -2.39 -9.28 -11.20
C TRP A 326 -1.57 -8.90 -9.97
N LEU A 327 -0.24 -8.97 -10.06
CA LEU A 327 0.69 -8.51 -9.03
C LEU A 327 0.68 -6.99 -8.89
N TYR A 328 0.56 -6.25 -10.00
CA TYR A 328 0.31 -4.81 -9.98
C TYR A 328 -1.08 -4.41 -9.45
N MET A 329 -1.98 -5.35 -9.19
CA MET A 329 -3.35 -5.06 -8.75
C MET A 329 -3.63 -5.43 -7.29
N LEU A 330 -2.92 -6.41 -6.73
CA LEU A 330 -3.19 -6.97 -5.40
C LEU A 330 -2.11 -6.63 -4.36
N LEU A 331 -0.95 -6.13 -4.79
CA LEU A 331 0.15 -5.77 -3.90
C LEU A 331 -0.01 -4.40 -3.21
N GLU A 332 -1.12 -3.71 -3.41
CA GLU A 332 -1.32 -2.36 -2.88
C GLU A 332 -2.67 -2.16 -2.15
N THR A 333 -3.09 -3.22 -1.43
CA THR A 333 -4.06 -3.18 -0.32
C THR A 333 -3.38 -3.32 1.04
#